data_AF-A0A2I1G6J5-F1
#
_entry.id   AF-A0A2I1G6J5-F1
#
_cell.length_a   1.000
_cell.length_b   1.000
_cell.length_c   1.000
_cell.angle_alpha   90.00
_cell.angle_beta   90.00
_cell.angle_gamma   90.00
#
_symmetry.space_group_name_H-M   'P 1'
#
loop_
_entity.id
_entity.type
_entity.pdbx_description
1 polymer ?
#
loop_
_entity_poly.entity_id
_entity_poly.type
_entity_poly.pdbx_seq_one_letter_code
_entity_poly.pdbx_strand_id
1 'polypeptide(L)'
;MAYHAKGWNNPSIGIFLQNPVDQSKNDRNRESTKSREPGKNKLYPHLDFTDEQKEMIVKVCDALCQIFPNIPKILPPLGDDGLITTAVLPKSERVGILANYNVQSGTLGPGDSLWVEFYRAKFPIRNL
;
A
#
# COMPACT_ATOMS: atom_id res chain seq x y z
N MET A 1 10.79 -17.31 -7.90
CA MET A 1 9.71 -16.37 -8.28
C MET A 1 8.70 -16.34 -7.15
N ALA A 2 8.31 -15.15 -6.67
CA ALA A 2 7.29 -15.02 -5.63
C ALA A 2 5.91 -14.81 -6.27
N TYR A 3 4.85 -15.34 -5.64
CA TYR A 3 3.46 -15.20 -6.11
C TYR A 3 2.69 -14.26 -5.18
N HIS A 4 2.61 -12.99 -5.53
CA HIS A 4 2.07 -11.92 -4.69
C HIS A 4 1.05 -10.99 -5.38
N ALA A 5 1.11 -10.84 -6.70
CA ALA A 5 0.21 -10.01 -7.50
C ALA A 5 -0.12 -10.71 -8.84
N LYS A 6 -1.39 -11.07 -9.04
CA LYS A 6 -1.85 -11.80 -10.23
C LYS A 6 -1.55 -10.99 -11.50
N GLY A 7 -0.74 -11.58 -12.39
CA GLY A 7 -0.32 -10.95 -13.64
C GLY A 7 0.76 -9.87 -13.50
N TRP A 8 1.30 -9.66 -12.30
CA TRP A 8 2.34 -8.66 -12.01
C TRP A 8 3.51 -9.18 -11.18
N ASN A 9 3.55 -10.48 -10.85
CA ASN A 9 4.66 -11.11 -10.11
C ASN A 9 6.05 -10.90 -10.74
N ASN A 10 6.15 -10.92 -12.07
CA ASN A 10 7.44 -10.83 -12.75
C ASN A 10 8.06 -9.42 -12.69
N PRO A 11 7.34 -8.33 -13.03
CA PRO A 11 7.91 -6.98 -13.04
C PRO A 11 7.87 -6.27 -11.68
N SER A 12 7.62 -6.96 -10.56
CA SER A 12 7.47 -6.28 -9.27
C SER A 12 8.09 -7.03 -8.10
N ILE A 13 8.27 -6.30 -7.00
CA ILE A 13 8.75 -6.81 -5.72
C ILE A 13 7.58 -6.75 -4.74
N GLY A 14 7.16 -7.89 -4.21
CA GLY A 14 6.11 -7.97 -3.19
C GLY A 14 6.68 -7.79 -1.78
N ILE A 15 6.08 -6.88 -1.00
CA ILE A 15 6.38 -6.72 0.42
C ILE A 15 5.15 -7.12 1.23
N PHE A 16 5.33 -8.06 2.16
CA PHE A 16 4.27 -8.50 3.05
C PHE A 16 4.56 -8.01 4.47
N LEU A 17 3.57 -7.33 5.06
CA LEU A 17 3.61 -6.91 6.45
C LEU A 17 2.67 -7.79 7.25
N GLN A 18 3.15 -8.37 8.35
CA GLN A 18 2.31 -9.14 9.26
C GLN A 18 1.31 -8.21 9.95
N ASN A 19 0.08 -8.19 9.45
CA ASN A 19 -1.04 -7.47 10.06
C ASN A 19 -2.34 -8.28 9.89
N PRO A 20 -2.83 -8.95 10.95
CA PRO A 20 -4.10 -9.65 10.92
C PRO A 20 -5.25 -8.67 10.68
N VAL A 21 -6.07 -8.96 9.68
CA VAL A 21 -7.30 -8.19 9.41
C VAL A 21 -8.35 -8.47 10.49
N ASP A 22 -8.34 -9.69 11.02
CA ASP A 22 -9.22 -10.13 12.10
C ASP A 22 -8.71 -9.62 13.46
N GLN A 23 -9.48 -8.76 14.10
CA GLN A 23 -9.16 -8.16 15.39
C GLN A 23 -9.00 -9.19 16.51
N SER A 24 -9.67 -10.34 16.43
CA SER A 24 -9.53 -11.41 17.43
C SER A 24 -8.13 -12.04 17.41
N LYS A 25 -7.36 -11.83 16.33
CA LYS A 25 -5.99 -12.32 16.16
C LYS A 25 -4.95 -11.26 16.52
N ASN A 26 -5.30 -10.31 17.40
CA ASN A 26 -4.38 -9.27 17.83
C ASN A 26 -3.19 -9.86 18.60
N ASP A 27 -2.10 -10.07 17.88
CA ASP A 27 -0.87 -10.71 18.36
C ASP A 27 0.09 -9.73 19.04
N ARG A 28 -0.14 -8.42 18.91
CA ARG A 28 0.78 -7.37 19.37
C ARG A 28 0.11 -6.21 20.09
N ASN A 29 -1.10 -6.40 20.63
CA ASN A 29 -1.91 -5.35 21.27
C ASN A 29 -2.02 -4.07 20.42
N ARG A 30 -2.22 -4.25 19.11
CA ARG A 30 -2.39 -3.16 18.16
C ARG A 30 -3.71 -2.44 18.38
N GLU A 31 -3.68 -1.14 18.19
CA GLU A 31 -4.89 -0.31 18.13
C GLU A 31 -5.73 -0.68 16.91
N SER A 32 -7.03 -0.41 17.01
CA SER A 32 -7.93 -0.51 15.87
C SER A 32 -7.96 0.80 15.09
N THR A 33 -7.92 0.71 13.77
CA THR A 33 -8.07 1.85 12.87
C THR A 33 -9.09 1.54 11.77
N LYS A 34 -9.33 2.49 10.87
CA LYS A 34 -10.24 2.36 9.73
C LYS A 34 -9.53 2.71 8.44
N SER A 35 -9.82 1.95 7.39
CA SER A 35 -9.39 2.24 6.02
C SER A 35 -10.55 2.13 5.05
N ARG A 36 -10.42 2.78 3.89
CA ARG A 36 -11.35 2.65 2.78
C ARG A 36 -11.22 1.28 2.11
N GLU A 37 -12.35 0.61 1.91
CA GLU A 37 -12.43 -0.64 1.15
C GLU A 37 -12.16 -0.35 -0.34
N PRO A 38 -11.20 -1.05 -0.96
CA PRO A 38 -10.85 -0.83 -2.36
C PRO A 38 -12.03 -0.96 -3.33
N GLY A 39 -12.21 0.06 -4.17
CA GLY A 39 -13.28 0.13 -5.17
C GLY A 39 -14.68 0.49 -4.63
N LYS A 40 -14.88 0.53 -3.31
CA LYS A 40 -16.15 0.94 -2.69
C LYS A 40 -16.02 2.20 -1.84
N ASN A 41 -14.81 2.53 -1.39
CA ASN A 41 -14.51 3.63 -0.47
C ASN A 41 -15.30 3.61 0.86
N LYS A 42 -15.91 2.46 1.20
CA LYS A 42 -16.57 2.27 2.49
C LYS A 42 -15.52 2.00 3.56
N LEU A 43 -15.60 2.69 4.70
CA LEU A 43 -14.68 2.43 5.81
C LEU A 43 -14.91 1.05 6.41
N TYR A 44 -13.83 0.30 6.62
CA TYR A 44 -13.82 -0.96 7.36
C TYR A 44 -12.79 -0.90 8.50
N PRO A 45 -13.09 -1.47 9.67
CA PRO A 45 -12.16 -1.54 10.79
C PRO A 45 -11.12 -2.65 10.56
N HIS A 46 -9.89 -2.43 11.03
CA HIS A 46 -8.83 -3.44 11.09
C HIS A 46 -7.82 -3.08 12.18
N LEU A 47 -6.93 -4.01 12.54
CA LEU A 47 -5.78 -3.70 13.39
C LEU A 47 -4.80 -2.79 12.64
N ASP A 48 -4.28 -1.77 13.32
CA ASP A 48 -3.27 -0.90 12.73
C ASP A 48 -1.89 -1.57 12.72
N PHE A 49 -1.01 -1.09 11.85
CA PHE A 49 0.39 -1.49 11.87
C PHE A 49 1.08 -0.89 13.08
N THR A 50 2.06 -1.63 13.61
CA THR A 50 2.95 -1.08 14.64
C THR A 50 3.78 0.07 14.07
N ASP A 51 4.22 0.99 14.93
CA ASP A 51 5.04 2.13 14.53
C ASP A 51 6.34 1.69 13.86
N GLU A 52 6.96 0.60 14.34
CA GLU A 52 8.16 0.03 13.71
C GLU A 52 7.90 -0.45 12.28
N GLN A 53 6.76 -1.11 12.02
CA GLN A 53 6.38 -1.55 10.67
C GLN A 53 6.16 -0.35 9.74
N LYS A 54 5.52 0.70 10.25
CA LYS A 54 5.24 1.96 9.55
C LYS A 54 6.52 2.72 9.20
N GLU A 55 7.46 2.80 10.12
CA GLU A 55 8.76 3.43 9.87
C GLU A 55 9.59 2.61 8.87
N MET A 56 9.64 1.28 9.06
CA MET A 56 10.51 0.42 8.28
C MET A 56 10.08 0.31 6.82
N ILE A 57 8.77 0.23 6.54
CA ILE A 57 8.28 0.11 5.17
C ILE A 57 8.65 1.31 4.31
N VAL A 58 8.62 2.52 4.87
CA VAL A 58 9.05 3.74 4.17
C VAL A 58 10.54 3.64 3.82
N LYS A 59 11.39 3.25 4.77
CA LYS A 59 12.84 3.08 4.55
C LYS A 59 13.14 2.00 3.51
N VAL A 60 12.45 0.86 3.58
CA VAL A 60 12.59 -0.24 2.63
C VAL A 60 12.19 0.22 1.23
N CYS A 61 11.05 0.88 1.07
CA CYS A 61 10.62 1.40 -0.23
C CYS A 61 11.60 2.44 -0.80
N ASP A 62 12.14 3.34 0.04
CA ASP A 62 13.15 4.31 -0.39
C ASP A 62 14.43 3.61 -0.89
N ALA A 63 14.95 2.67 -0.10
CA ALA A 63 16.14 1.91 -0.46
C ALA A 63 15.93 1.08 -1.74
N LEU A 64 14.77 0.45 -1.91
CA LEU A 64 14.46 -0.32 -3.12
C LEU A 64 14.41 0.56 -4.36
N CYS A 65 13.89 1.78 -4.29
CA CYS A 65 13.90 2.71 -5.43
C CYS A 65 15.33 3.17 -5.79
N GLN A 66 16.23 3.23 -4.81
CA GLN A 66 17.65 3.56 -5.05
C GLN A 66 18.42 2.38 -5.66
N ILE A 67 18.15 1.16 -5.20
CA ILE A 67 18.80 -0.07 -5.70
C ILE A 67 18.29 -0.43 -7.10
N PHE A 68 17.00 -0.24 -7.35
CA PHE A 68 16.34 -0.56 -8.61
C PHE A 68 15.85 0.73 -9.28
N PRO A 69 16.71 1.44 -10.05
CA PRO A 69 16.39 2.76 -10.59
C PRO A 69 15.21 2.77 -11.58
N ASN A 70 14.82 1.61 -12.10
CA ASN A 70 13.63 1.45 -12.95
C ASN A 70 12.32 1.43 -12.15
N ILE A 71 12.38 1.36 -10.81
CA ILE A 71 11.23 1.50 -9.92
C ILE A 71 11.22 2.97 -9.46
N PRO A 72 10.39 3.84 -10.06
CA PRO A 72 10.36 5.23 -9.66
C PRO A 72 9.80 5.38 -8.24
N LYS A 73 10.41 6.27 -7.47
CA LYS A 73 9.95 6.66 -6.14
C LYS A 73 8.72 7.58 -6.24
N ILE A 74 7.59 7.03 -6.69
CA ILE A 74 6.31 7.74 -6.82
C ILE A 74 5.18 6.92 -6.20
N LEU A 75 4.20 7.61 -5.61
CA LEU A 75 2.97 7.01 -5.11
C LEU A 75 1.88 7.00 -6.21
N PRO A 76 0.79 6.22 -6.03
CA PRO A 76 -0.35 6.26 -6.95
C PRO A 76 -0.97 7.67 -7.01
N PRO A 77 -1.82 7.97 -8.00
CA PRO A 77 -2.53 9.24 -8.04
C PRO A 77 -3.56 9.36 -6.90
N LEU A 78 -3.99 10.59 -6.63
CA LEU A 78 -5.10 10.86 -5.73
C LEU A 78 -6.43 10.49 -6.40
N GLY A 79 -7.40 10.07 -5.59
CA GLY A 79 -8.81 10.03 -5.98
C GLY A 79 -9.51 11.37 -5.72
N ASP A 80 -10.81 11.40 -5.99
CA ASP A 80 -11.65 12.61 -5.85
C ASP A 80 -11.74 13.13 -4.40
N ASP A 81 -11.42 12.28 -3.41
CA ASP A 81 -11.39 12.63 -2.00
C ASP A 81 -10.04 13.20 -1.54
N GLY A 82 -9.09 13.42 -2.46
CA GLY A 82 -7.77 13.98 -2.16
C GLY A 82 -6.83 13.00 -1.45
N LEU A 83 -7.18 11.72 -1.38
CA LEU A 83 -6.36 10.66 -0.81
C LEU A 83 -5.86 9.71 -1.92
N ILE A 84 -4.79 8.95 -1.67
CA ILE A 84 -4.32 7.91 -2.61
C ILE A 84 -5.48 7.02 -3.04
N THR A 85 -5.62 6.83 -4.35
CA THR A 85 -6.72 6.06 -4.91
C THR A 85 -6.70 4.61 -4.43
N THR A 86 -7.90 4.10 -4.10
CA THR A 86 -8.11 2.69 -3.77
C THR A 86 -8.55 1.85 -4.97
N ALA A 87 -8.63 2.46 -6.16
CA ALA A 87 -9.06 1.79 -7.38
C ALA A 87 -7.97 0.86 -7.94
N VAL A 88 -8.42 -0.17 -8.67
CA VAL A 88 -7.54 -0.95 -9.55
C VAL A 88 -7.13 -0.06 -10.71
N LEU A 89 -5.83 0.14 -10.90
CA LEU A 89 -5.29 0.99 -11.94
C LEU A 89 -5.25 0.27 -13.29
N PRO A 90 -5.41 1.00 -14.41
CA PRO A 90 -5.05 0.51 -15.75
C PRO A 90 -3.61 0.03 -15.79
N LYS A 91 -3.29 -0.96 -16.66
CA LYS A 91 -1.94 -1.55 -16.72
C LYS A 91 -0.82 -0.52 -16.96
N SER A 92 -1.09 0.49 -17.78
CA SER A 92 -0.17 1.60 -18.08
C SER A 92 0.11 2.52 -16.89
N GLU A 93 -0.75 2.49 -15.87
CA GLU A 93 -0.66 3.36 -14.70
C GLU A 93 -0.06 2.66 -13.47
N ARG A 94 0.16 1.35 -13.55
CA ARG A 94 0.77 0.54 -12.49
C ARG A 94 2.29 0.77 -12.46
N VAL A 95 2.70 1.87 -11.87
CA VAL A 95 4.09 2.35 -11.83
C VAL A 95 4.43 2.80 -10.42
N GLY A 96 5.66 2.50 -9.98
CA GLY A 96 6.17 2.93 -8.68
C GLY A 96 5.69 2.07 -7.52
N ILE A 97 5.34 2.70 -6.40
CA ILE A 97 4.95 2.03 -5.16
C ILE A 97 3.43 1.90 -5.14
N LEU A 98 2.92 0.67 -5.19
CA LEU A 98 1.49 0.39 -5.32
C LEU A 98 0.99 -0.50 -4.19
N ALA A 99 -0.28 -0.35 -3.83
CA ALA A 99 -0.98 -1.36 -3.06
C ALA A 99 -1.34 -2.57 -3.93
N ASN A 100 -1.60 -3.71 -3.29
CA ASN A 100 -2.08 -4.90 -3.99
C ASN A 100 -3.41 -4.61 -4.72
N TYR A 101 -4.29 -3.82 -4.09
CA TYR A 101 -5.56 -3.44 -4.69
C TYR A 101 -5.42 -2.52 -5.91
N ASN A 102 -4.31 -1.80 -6.09
CA ASN A 102 -4.09 -1.01 -7.30
C ASN A 102 -3.77 -1.89 -8.52
N VAL A 103 -3.45 -3.16 -8.30
CA VAL A 103 -3.02 -4.09 -9.34
C VAL A 103 -4.10 -5.15 -9.63
N GLN A 104 -4.87 -5.55 -8.62
CA GLN A 104 -5.92 -6.56 -8.74
C GLN A 104 -7.09 -6.30 -7.80
N SER A 105 -8.29 -6.73 -8.18
CA SER A 105 -9.48 -6.65 -7.35
C SER A 105 -9.49 -7.69 -6.23
N GLY A 106 -10.33 -7.49 -5.21
CA GLY A 106 -10.59 -8.46 -4.15
C GLY A 106 -9.52 -8.51 -3.04
N THR A 107 -8.63 -7.51 -2.97
CA THR A 107 -7.67 -7.36 -1.88
C THR A 107 -7.96 -6.10 -1.08
N LEU A 108 -7.63 -6.11 0.22
CA LEU A 108 -7.90 -5.00 1.15
C LEU A 108 -6.65 -4.17 1.50
N GLY A 109 -5.46 -4.79 1.45
CA GLY A 109 -4.21 -4.21 1.96
C GLY A 109 -3.51 -3.26 0.97
N PRO A 110 -2.73 -2.29 1.48
CA PRO A 110 -2.24 -2.20 2.86
C PRO A 110 -3.15 -1.43 3.83
N GLY A 111 -4.17 -0.70 3.35
CA GLY A 111 -4.97 0.21 4.16
C GLY A 111 -4.42 1.63 4.18
N ASP A 112 -5.25 2.59 4.56
CA ASP A 112 -4.98 4.03 4.50
C ASP A 112 -3.92 4.48 5.51
N SER A 113 -3.81 3.81 6.66
CA SER A 113 -2.86 4.20 7.72
C SER A 113 -1.40 4.12 7.26
N LEU A 114 -1.08 3.27 6.28
CA LEU A 114 0.25 3.19 5.71
C LEU A 114 0.59 4.32 4.74
N TRP A 115 -0.38 4.81 3.96
CA TRP A 115 -0.15 5.92 3.04
C TRP A 115 0.24 7.21 3.75
N VAL A 116 -0.30 7.42 4.96
CA VAL A 116 0.04 8.57 5.82
C VAL A 116 1.54 8.67 6.06
N GLU A 117 2.23 7.54 6.22
CA GLU A 117 3.68 7.53 6.49
C GLU A 117 4.48 7.92 5.24
N PHE A 118 4.04 7.51 4.05
CA PHE A 118 4.64 7.96 2.81
C PHE A 118 4.44 9.46 2.56
N TYR A 119 3.30 10.03 2.96
CA TYR A 119 3.09 11.48 2.90
C TYR A 119 4.06 12.22 3.82
N ARG A 120 4.21 11.75 5.07
CA ARG A 120 5.15 12.33 6.05
C ARG A 120 6.59 12.27 5.54
N ALA A 121 6.94 11.19 4.85
CA ALA A 121 8.23 11.00 4.20
C ALA A 121 8.39 11.74 2.86
N LYS A 122 7.37 12.52 2.45
CA LYS A 122 7.37 13.36 1.25
C LYS A 122 7.65 12.59 -0.05
N PHE A 123 7.13 11.37 -0.16
CA PHE A 123 7.18 10.66 -1.43
C PHE A 123 6.28 11.41 -2.44
N PRO A 124 6.77 11.68 -3.66
CA PRO A 124 6.00 12.42 -4.64
C PRO A 124 4.80 11.58 -5.09
N ILE A 125 3.67 12.27 -5.24
CA ILE A 125 2.42 11.68 -5.72
C ILE A 125 2.39 11.85 -7.23
N ARG A 126 2.00 10.79 -7.94
CA ARG A 126 1.89 10.86 -9.40
C ARG A 126 0.75 11.83 -9.77
N ASN A 127 1.07 12.80 -10.62
CA ASN A 127 0.06 13.61 -11.30
C ASN A 127 -0.56 12.76 -12.42
N LEU A 128 -1.89 12.75 -12.50
CA LEU A 128 -2.61 12.20 -13.65
C LEU A 128 -2.40 13.09 -14.89
#